data_AF-A0A229AI06-F1
#
_entry.id   AF-A0A229AI06-F1
#
_cell.length_a   1.000
_cell.length_b   1.000
_cell.length_c   1.000
_cell.angle_alpha   90.00
_cell.angle_beta   90.00
_cell.angle_gamma   90.00
#
_symmetry.space_group_name_H-M   'P 1'
#
loop_
_entity.id
_entity.type
_entity.pdbx_description
1 polymer ?
#
loop_
_entity_poly.entity_id
_entity_poly.type
_entity_poly.pdbx_seq_one_letter_code
_entity_poly.pdbx_strand_id
1 'polypeptide(L)'
;MTKTLLDGPGRVLESVHPRFLVDLAQGDDARHPQAHQQQFRERLMQELLARVQLQAWTNSGMLNAPLSLRLTLVEKLASMLDPGHLALTQIAQHLALLQKMDHRQHSAFPELPQQIAALYEWFSARCRWKEKALTQRGLLVQAGEQSEQIFTRWRAGAYNAWSLPGRCFIVLEELRWGAFGDACRLGSPQAVALLLGDLRVKATQHLAESINAAPTTRHYYHQWFASSTVSTGGDHADFLSWLGKWTTADKQPVCWSVTQRWQTVALGMPRLCSAQRLAGAMVEEIFSVNLV
;
A
#
# COMPACT_ATOMS: atom_id res chain seq x y z
N MET A 1 -5.15 18.39 21.51
CA MET A 1 -4.55 18.51 20.16
C MET A 1 -4.75 17.19 19.45
N THR A 2 -5.64 17.12 18.47
CA THR A 2 -5.76 15.96 17.58
C THR A 2 -4.46 15.85 16.78
N LYS A 3 -3.76 14.71 16.90
CA LYS A 3 -2.57 14.45 16.06
C LYS A 3 -3.03 14.40 14.60
N THR A 4 -2.27 15.02 13.70
CA THR A 4 -2.45 14.91 12.25
C THR A 4 -2.29 13.44 11.82
N LEU A 5 -2.85 13.06 10.68
CA LEU A 5 -2.76 11.70 10.15
C LEU A 5 -1.29 11.26 9.99
N LEU A 6 -0.45 12.15 9.47
CA LEU A 6 0.95 11.86 9.18
C LEU A 6 1.91 12.06 10.37
N ASP A 7 1.47 12.67 11.48
CA ASP A 7 2.22 12.65 12.76
C ASP A 7 1.66 11.61 13.75
N GLY A 8 0.49 11.05 13.44
CA GLY A 8 -0.19 9.97 14.14
C GLY A 8 0.05 8.61 13.46
N PRO A 9 -1.01 7.93 12.95
CA PRO A 9 -0.88 6.58 12.38
C PRO A 9 0.10 6.51 11.20
N GLY A 10 0.14 7.54 10.35
CA GLY A 10 0.99 7.56 9.15
C GLY A 10 2.47 7.86 9.42
N ARG A 11 2.85 8.24 10.64
CA ARG A 11 4.20 8.76 10.95
C ARG A 11 5.34 7.82 10.56
N VAL A 12 5.11 6.52 10.72
CA VAL A 12 6.13 5.47 10.52
C VAL A 12 5.92 4.70 9.22
N LEU A 13 5.01 5.15 8.35
CA LEU A 13 4.59 4.46 7.14
C LEU A 13 5.17 5.15 5.90
N GLU A 14 6.27 4.61 5.38
CA GLU A 14 6.94 5.13 4.19
C GLU A 14 6.13 4.84 2.92
N SER A 15 5.30 3.79 2.93
CA SER A 15 4.44 3.40 1.80
C SER A 15 3.35 4.43 1.47
N VAL A 16 3.02 5.34 2.40
CA VAL A 16 1.93 6.31 2.23
C VAL A 16 2.15 7.21 1.01
N HIS A 17 3.37 7.70 0.81
CA HIS A 17 3.70 8.59 -0.31
C HIS A 17 3.54 7.93 -1.68
N PRO A 18 4.20 6.79 -1.98
CA PRO A 18 4.06 6.14 -3.27
C PRO A 18 2.64 5.59 -3.49
N ARG A 19 1.96 5.11 -2.44
CA ARG A 19 0.57 4.66 -2.51
C ARG A 19 -0.37 5.80 -2.89
N PHE A 20 -0.23 6.94 -2.23
CA PHE A 20 -1.05 8.12 -2.51
C PHE A 20 -0.90 8.60 -3.95
N LEU A 21 0.32 8.63 -4.47
CA LEU A 21 0.60 9.01 -5.86
C LEU A 21 -0.14 8.12 -6.87
N VAL A 22 -0.14 6.81 -6.65
CA VAL A 22 -0.87 5.85 -7.48
C VAL A 22 -2.37 6.08 -7.39
N ASP A 23 -2.90 6.20 -6.17
CA ASP A 23 -4.33 6.45 -5.94
C ASP A 23 -4.80 7.74 -6.62
N LEU A 24 -3.98 8.80 -6.60
CA LEU A 24 -4.27 10.06 -7.26
C LEU A 24 -4.30 9.92 -8.79
N ALA A 25 -3.36 9.17 -9.36
CA ALA A 25 -3.29 8.90 -10.81
C ALA A 25 -4.50 8.09 -11.27
N GLN A 26 -4.78 6.97 -10.60
CA GLN A 26 -5.89 6.08 -10.94
C GLN A 26 -7.26 6.71 -10.68
N GLY A 27 -7.33 7.64 -9.73
CA GLY A 27 -8.59 8.22 -9.28
C GLY A 27 -9.38 7.27 -8.39
N ASP A 28 -10.59 7.66 -8.03
CA ASP A 28 -11.49 6.74 -7.35
C ASP A 28 -12.11 5.74 -8.31
N ASP A 29 -11.87 4.47 -8.03
CA ASP A 29 -12.70 3.39 -8.54
C ASP A 29 -14.09 3.58 -7.92
N ALA A 30 -15.10 3.87 -8.73
CA ALA A 30 -16.47 4.21 -8.33
C ALA A 30 -17.21 3.07 -7.57
N ARG A 31 -16.51 1.99 -7.23
CA ARG A 31 -16.99 0.88 -6.42
C ARG A 31 -17.03 1.32 -4.94
N HIS A 32 -18.10 2.03 -4.60
CA HIS A 32 -18.57 2.38 -3.25
C HIS A 32 -17.59 3.19 -2.38
N PRO A 33 -17.31 4.45 -2.71
CA PRO A 33 -16.56 5.30 -1.79
C PRO A 33 -17.41 5.57 -0.55
N GLN A 34 -17.02 5.01 0.58
CA GLN A 34 -17.67 5.28 1.85
C GLN A 34 -17.34 6.70 2.31
N ALA A 35 -18.32 7.40 2.88
CA ALA A 35 -18.14 8.78 3.31
C ALA A 35 -16.94 8.98 4.25
N HIS A 36 -16.67 8.03 5.15
CA HIS A 36 -15.51 8.10 6.04
C HIS A 36 -14.18 7.93 5.30
N GLN A 37 -14.12 7.04 4.29
CA GLN A 37 -12.92 6.86 3.45
C GLN A 37 -12.64 8.08 2.57
N GLN A 38 -13.70 8.74 2.07
CA GLN A 38 -13.55 9.99 1.32
C GLN A 38 -12.98 11.10 2.22
N GLN A 39 -13.57 11.31 3.40
CA GLN A 39 -13.08 12.29 4.37
C GLN A 39 -11.64 12.02 4.80
N PHE A 40 -11.29 10.75 5.05
CA PHE A 40 -9.92 10.35 5.36
C PHE A 40 -8.95 10.70 4.22
N ARG A 41 -9.29 10.38 2.97
CA ARG A 41 -8.42 10.66 1.82
C ARG A 41 -8.27 12.15 1.54
N GLU A 42 -9.32 12.94 1.73
CA GLU A 42 -9.24 14.40 1.62
C GLU A 42 -8.30 14.98 2.68
N ARG A 43 -8.42 14.55 3.94
CA ARG A 43 -7.50 14.94 5.02
C ARG A 43 -6.06 14.53 4.72
N LEU A 44 -5.85 13.29 4.27
CA LEU A 44 -4.52 12.77 3.91
C LEU A 44 -3.90 13.58 2.78
N MET A 45 -4.67 13.90 1.74
CA MET A 45 -4.23 14.75 0.63
C MET A 45 -3.84 16.15 1.13
N GLN A 46 -4.67 16.79 1.95
CA GLN A 46 -4.37 18.11 2.50
C GLN A 46 -3.07 18.13 3.29
N GLU A 47 -2.85 17.14 4.15
CA GLU A 47 -1.61 17.02 4.93
C GLU A 47 -0.38 16.75 4.05
N LEU A 48 -0.50 15.88 3.04
CA LEU A 48 0.59 15.59 2.10
C LEU A 48 0.97 16.82 1.28
N LEU A 49 -0.02 17.53 0.73
CA LEU A 49 0.20 18.76 -0.05
C LEU A 49 0.78 19.87 0.80
N ALA A 50 0.38 19.98 2.07
CA ALA A 50 0.98 20.93 3.00
C ALA A 50 2.47 20.66 3.23
N ARG A 51 2.88 19.39 3.37
CA ARG A 51 4.30 19.01 3.58
C ARG A 51 5.20 19.32 2.39
N VAL A 52 4.67 19.29 1.17
CA VAL A 52 5.42 19.60 -0.07
C VAL A 52 5.12 21.00 -0.61
N GLN A 53 4.53 21.89 0.20
CA GLN A 53 4.25 23.29 -0.14
C GLN A 53 3.33 23.49 -1.36
N LEU A 54 2.44 22.54 -1.66
CA LEU A 54 1.44 22.62 -2.73
C LEU A 54 0.03 22.96 -2.20
N GLN A 55 -0.07 23.82 -1.18
CA GLN A 55 -1.36 24.18 -0.57
C GLN A 55 -2.34 24.83 -1.56
N ALA A 56 -1.86 25.48 -2.64
CA ALA A 56 -2.74 25.99 -3.70
C ALA A 56 -3.58 24.89 -4.40
N TRP A 57 -3.18 23.63 -4.26
CA TRP A 57 -3.86 22.46 -4.81
C TRP A 57 -4.84 21.80 -3.80
N THR A 58 -5.00 22.34 -2.59
CA THR A 58 -5.91 21.76 -1.58
C THR A 58 -7.38 22.15 -1.77
N ASN A 59 -7.74 22.81 -2.88
CA ASN A 59 -9.12 23.15 -3.17
C ASN A 59 -10.00 21.90 -3.05
N SER A 60 -11.13 22.03 -2.33
CA SER A 60 -12.03 20.93 -2.03
C SER A 60 -12.40 20.18 -3.30
N GLY A 61 -12.01 18.90 -3.39
CA GLY A 61 -12.36 18.02 -4.51
C GLY A 61 -11.25 17.64 -5.49
N MET A 62 -9.94 17.86 -5.21
CA MET A 62 -8.88 17.37 -6.11
C MET A 62 -8.94 15.85 -6.37
N LEU A 63 -9.38 15.04 -5.41
CA LEU A 63 -9.59 13.61 -5.60
C LEU A 63 -10.63 13.29 -6.68
N ASN A 64 -11.60 14.18 -6.88
CA ASN A 64 -12.68 14.09 -7.85
C ASN A 64 -12.50 15.08 -9.01
N ALA A 65 -11.34 15.73 -9.11
CA ALA A 65 -11.07 16.71 -10.15
C ALA A 65 -10.97 16.06 -11.55
N PRO A 66 -11.12 16.86 -12.62
CA PRO A 66 -10.89 16.40 -13.98
C PRO A 66 -9.53 15.70 -14.10
N LEU A 67 -9.48 14.65 -14.93
CA LEU A 67 -8.29 13.81 -15.09
C LEU A 67 -7.04 14.64 -15.42
N SER A 68 -7.16 15.65 -16.28
CA SER A 68 -6.05 16.56 -16.64
C SER A 68 -5.40 17.21 -15.42
N LEU A 69 -6.22 17.71 -14.48
CA LEU A 69 -5.74 18.39 -13.28
C LEU A 69 -5.11 17.42 -12.28
N ARG A 70 -5.70 16.23 -12.12
CA ARG A 70 -5.10 15.15 -11.30
C ARG A 70 -3.75 14.73 -11.85
N LEU A 71 -3.63 14.55 -13.17
CA LEU A 71 -2.38 14.18 -13.82
C LEU A 71 -1.29 15.26 -13.65
N THR A 72 -1.65 16.55 -13.74
CA THR A 72 -0.70 17.64 -13.43
C THR A 72 -0.21 17.59 -11.98
N LEU A 73 -1.10 17.26 -11.04
CA LEU A 73 -0.71 17.12 -9.63
C LEU A 73 0.19 15.89 -9.41
N VAL A 74 -0.12 14.77 -10.06
CA VAL A 74 0.71 13.55 -10.04
C VAL A 74 2.12 13.85 -10.55
N GLU A 75 2.24 14.58 -11.66
CA GLU A 75 3.55 14.99 -12.21
C GLU A 75 4.35 15.85 -11.22
N LYS A 76 3.72 16.87 -10.63
CA LYS A 76 4.35 17.75 -9.64
C LYS A 76 4.81 16.98 -8.41
N LEU A 77 3.94 16.13 -7.86
CA LEU A 77 4.26 15.33 -6.68
C LEU A 77 5.36 14.31 -6.97
N ALA A 78 5.30 13.60 -8.10
CA ALA A 78 6.34 12.65 -8.49
C ALA A 78 7.68 13.33 -8.80
N SER A 79 7.69 14.63 -9.11
CA SER A 79 8.92 15.42 -9.30
C SER A 79 9.58 15.81 -7.97
N MET A 80 8.79 15.96 -6.89
CA MET A 80 9.29 16.33 -5.56
C MET A 80 9.53 15.12 -4.65
N LEU A 81 8.78 14.04 -4.85
CA LEU A 81 8.88 12.80 -4.09
C LEU A 81 9.56 11.73 -4.94
N ASP A 82 10.24 10.77 -4.31
CA ASP A 82 10.70 9.57 -5.00
C ASP A 82 9.66 8.44 -4.85
N PRO A 83 8.79 8.19 -5.85
CA PRO A 83 7.65 7.27 -5.73
C PRO A 83 7.99 5.77 -5.61
N GLY A 84 9.24 5.34 -5.49
CA GLY A 84 9.53 3.89 -5.54
C GLY A 84 9.34 3.30 -6.96
N HIS A 85 9.83 2.09 -7.21
CA HIS A 85 9.69 1.46 -8.53
C HIS A 85 8.25 0.95 -8.77
N LEU A 86 7.57 0.43 -7.75
CA LEU A 86 6.18 -0.04 -7.87
C LEU A 86 5.21 1.05 -8.31
N ALA A 87 5.29 2.25 -7.73
CA ALA A 87 4.36 3.32 -8.07
C ALA A 87 4.64 3.89 -9.46
N LEU A 88 5.91 4.01 -9.87
CA LEU A 88 6.28 4.36 -11.26
C LEU A 88 5.66 3.35 -12.24
N THR A 89 5.79 2.05 -11.95
CA THR A 89 5.25 0.98 -12.79
C THR A 89 3.72 1.07 -12.90
N GLN A 90 3.02 1.18 -11.76
CA GLN A 90 1.55 1.23 -11.73
C GLN A 90 0.98 2.49 -12.40
N ILE A 91 1.64 3.64 -12.25
CA ILE A 91 1.23 4.88 -12.91
C ILE A 91 1.46 4.77 -14.42
N ALA A 92 2.62 4.26 -14.86
CA ALA A 92 2.90 4.05 -16.29
C ALA A 92 1.89 3.08 -16.93
N GLN A 93 1.57 1.97 -16.26
CA GLN A 93 0.54 1.02 -16.71
C GLN A 93 -0.84 1.68 -16.83
N HIS A 94 -1.24 2.48 -15.83
CA HIS A 94 -2.52 3.20 -15.87
C HIS A 94 -2.56 4.20 -17.04
N LEU A 95 -1.48 4.96 -17.26
CA LEU A 95 -1.37 5.89 -18.40
C LEU A 95 -1.43 5.16 -19.74
N ALA A 96 -0.80 3.98 -19.86
CA ALA A 96 -0.89 3.15 -21.06
C ALA A 96 -2.31 2.65 -21.33
N LEU A 97 -3.10 2.35 -20.28
CA LEU A 97 -4.51 2.02 -20.42
C LEU A 97 -5.31 3.23 -20.91
N LEU A 98 -5.08 4.40 -20.33
CA LEU A 98 -5.73 5.65 -20.75
C LEU A 98 -5.43 5.97 -22.22
N GLN A 99 -4.18 5.83 -22.69
CA GLN A 99 -3.84 6.03 -24.11
C GLN A 99 -4.67 5.19 -25.08
N LYS A 100 -5.08 3.99 -24.67
CA LYS A 100 -5.90 3.07 -25.48
C LYS A 100 -7.39 3.41 -25.45
N MET A 101 -7.83 4.21 -24.48
CA MET A 101 -9.22 4.66 -24.38
C MET A 101 -9.43 5.83 -25.34
N ASP A 102 -10.51 5.78 -26.13
CA ASP A 102 -10.82 6.85 -27.07
C ASP A 102 -11.34 8.09 -26.32
N HIS A 103 -10.43 9.01 -25.99
CA HIS A 103 -10.76 10.26 -25.32
C HIS A 103 -11.45 11.29 -26.23
N ARG A 104 -11.57 11.02 -27.54
CA ARG A 104 -12.15 11.95 -28.51
C ARG A 104 -13.64 12.21 -28.32
N GLN A 105 -14.36 11.31 -27.65
CA GLN A 105 -15.82 11.41 -27.49
C GLN A 105 -16.26 12.21 -26.25
N HIS A 106 -15.36 12.51 -25.30
CA HIS A 106 -15.78 12.99 -23.96
C HIS A 106 -14.94 14.13 -23.34
N SER A 107 -13.92 14.67 -24.01
CA SER A 107 -13.00 15.61 -23.35
C SER A 107 -13.32 17.07 -23.66
N ALA A 108 -13.70 17.84 -22.62
CA ALA A 108 -13.66 19.30 -22.62
C ALA A 108 -12.22 19.88 -22.67
N PHE A 109 -11.20 19.00 -22.68
CA PHE A 109 -9.77 19.34 -22.68
C PHE A 109 -9.08 18.74 -23.92
N PRO A 110 -8.85 19.53 -24.98
CA PRO A 110 -8.27 19.04 -26.22
C PRO A 110 -6.81 18.56 -26.09
N GLU A 111 -6.07 19.03 -25.07
CA GLU A 111 -4.66 18.69 -24.83
C GLU A 111 -4.46 17.43 -23.99
N LEU A 112 -5.53 16.85 -23.43
CA LEU A 112 -5.45 15.70 -22.53
C LEU A 112 -4.74 14.47 -23.15
N PRO A 113 -4.99 14.08 -24.41
CA PRO A 113 -4.26 12.97 -25.03
C PRO A 113 -2.75 13.20 -25.11
N GLN A 114 -2.33 14.44 -25.41
CA GLN A 114 -0.92 14.81 -25.47
C GLN A 114 -0.28 14.79 -24.07
N GLN A 115 -1.00 15.29 -23.06
CA GLN A 115 -0.57 15.23 -21.66
C GLN A 115 -0.36 13.78 -21.20
N ILE A 116 -1.31 12.88 -21.49
CA ILE A 116 -1.20 11.45 -21.14
C ILE A 116 0.01 10.83 -21.81
N ALA A 117 0.26 11.12 -23.10
CA ALA A 117 1.41 10.59 -23.82
C ALA A 117 2.75 11.09 -23.26
N ALA A 118 2.86 12.38 -22.97
CA ALA A 118 4.06 12.95 -22.37
C ALA A 118 4.35 12.33 -20.99
N LEU A 119 3.33 12.20 -20.14
CA LEU A 119 3.47 11.58 -18.82
C LEU A 119 3.81 10.10 -18.90
N TYR A 120 3.20 9.36 -19.83
CA TYR A 120 3.51 7.94 -20.03
C TYR A 120 4.99 7.74 -20.34
N GLU A 121 5.56 8.51 -21.27
CA GLU A 121 6.98 8.44 -21.61
C GLU A 121 7.88 8.83 -20.43
N TRP A 122 7.51 9.91 -19.71
CA TRP A 122 8.26 10.37 -18.56
C TRP A 122 8.31 9.33 -17.42
N PHE A 123 7.15 8.79 -17.03
CA PHE A 123 7.07 7.74 -16.01
C PHE A 123 7.77 6.45 -16.45
N SER A 124 7.62 6.06 -17.72
CA SER A 124 8.28 4.87 -18.26
C SER A 124 9.80 5.00 -18.28
N ALA A 125 10.32 6.18 -18.67
CA ALA A 125 11.76 6.45 -18.64
C ALA A 125 12.32 6.41 -17.21
N ARG A 126 11.61 7.02 -16.24
CA ARG A 126 12.00 6.95 -14.82
C ARG A 126 11.95 5.53 -14.27
N CYS A 127 10.95 4.74 -14.67
CA CYS A 127 10.83 3.34 -14.27
C CYS A 127 12.06 2.54 -14.74
N ARG A 128 12.42 2.62 -16.03
CA ARG A 128 13.60 1.96 -16.61
C ARG A 128 14.90 2.39 -15.94
N TRP A 129 15.04 3.68 -15.64
CA TRP A 129 16.22 4.19 -14.94
C TRP A 129 16.32 3.62 -13.52
N LYS A 130 15.20 3.61 -12.79
CA LYS A 130 15.15 3.12 -11.41
C LYS A 130 15.42 1.62 -11.34
N GLU A 131 14.85 0.85 -12.26
CA GLU A 131 15.12 -0.58 -12.40
C GLU A 131 16.62 -0.84 -12.63
N LYS A 132 17.25 -0.13 -13.58
CA LYS A 132 18.70 -0.25 -13.84
C LYS A 132 19.54 0.07 -12.59
N ALA A 133 19.18 1.13 -11.86
CA ALA A 133 19.88 1.52 -10.64
C ALA A 133 19.74 0.50 -9.51
N LEU A 134 18.55 -0.11 -9.36
CA LEU A 134 18.28 -1.14 -8.35
C LEU A 134 19.06 -2.43 -8.66
N THR A 135 19.09 -2.86 -9.92
CA THR A 135 19.84 -4.05 -10.34
C THR A 135 21.35 -3.91 -10.09
N GLN A 136 21.90 -2.69 -10.19
CA GLN A 136 23.32 -2.42 -9.92
C GLN A 136 23.69 -2.37 -8.42
N ARG A 137 22.73 -2.05 -7.55
CA ARG A 137 22.97 -1.85 -6.10
C ARG A 137 22.78 -3.10 -5.24
N GLY A 138 22.50 -4.25 -5.85
CA GLY A 138 22.30 -5.51 -5.15
C GLY A 138 20.93 -5.61 -4.47
N LEU A 139 19.91 -5.97 -5.25
CA LEU A 139 18.51 -6.10 -4.82
C LEU A 139 18.33 -6.87 -3.50
N LEU A 140 19.03 -7.99 -3.33
CA LEU A 140 18.89 -8.86 -2.17
C LEU A 140 19.40 -8.23 -0.87
N VAL A 141 20.49 -7.46 -0.95
CA VAL A 141 21.05 -6.78 0.22
C VAL A 141 20.07 -5.72 0.70
N GLN A 142 19.56 -4.89 -0.22
CA GLN A 142 18.59 -3.86 0.11
C GLN A 142 17.27 -4.43 0.64
N ALA A 143 16.81 -5.56 0.09
CA ALA A 143 15.64 -6.28 0.60
C ALA A 143 15.85 -6.78 2.04
N GLY A 144 17.01 -7.34 2.33
CA GLY A 144 17.39 -7.79 3.67
C GLY A 144 17.44 -6.64 4.67
N GLU A 145 18.12 -5.55 4.32
CA GLU A 145 18.21 -4.34 5.15
C GLU A 145 16.84 -3.75 5.48
N GLN A 146 15.97 -3.61 4.47
CA GLN A 146 14.61 -3.11 4.69
C GLN A 146 13.79 -4.07 5.56
N SER A 147 13.88 -5.38 5.31
CA SER A 147 13.21 -6.40 6.13
C SER A 147 13.59 -6.25 7.61
N GLU A 148 14.88 -6.23 7.93
CA GLU A 148 15.35 -6.06 9.30
C GLU A 148 14.90 -4.74 9.93
N GLN A 149 14.92 -3.65 9.18
CA GLN A 149 14.49 -2.34 9.66
C GLN A 149 13.00 -2.36 10.06
N ILE A 150 12.13 -2.86 9.18
CA ILE A 150 10.68 -2.90 9.41
C ILE A 150 10.33 -3.86 10.56
N PHE A 151 10.95 -5.04 10.63
CA PHE A 151 10.73 -5.97 11.74
C PHE A 151 11.28 -5.45 13.07
N THR A 152 12.35 -4.65 13.05
CA THR A 152 12.83 -3.95 14.24
C THR A 152 11.81 -2.91 14.74
N ARG A 153 11.18 -2.15 13.83
CA ARG A 153 10.07 -1.23 14.18
C ARG A 153 8.87 -1.99 14.74
N TRP A 154 8.52 -3.15 14.16
CA TRP A 154 7.44 -3.99 14.67
C TRP A 154 7.74 -4.46 16.10
N ARG A 155 8.93 -5.02 16.35
CA ARG A 155 9.37 -5.42 17.69
C ARG A 155 9.36 -4.27 18.71
N ALA A 156 9.74 -3.08 18.28
CA ALA A 156 9.71 -1.87 19.11
C ALA A 156 8.28 -1.34 19.37
N GLY A 157 7.24 -1.98 18.83
CA GLY A 157 5.85 -1.63 19.06
C GLY A 157 5.35 -0.43 18.24
N ALA A 158 6.07 -0.04 17.17
CA ALA A 158 5.68 1.09 16.32
C ALA A 158 4.28 0.94 15.71
N TYR A 159 3.81 -0.31 15.55
CA TYR A 159 2.51 -0.65 14.98
C TYR A 159 1.46 -1.06 16.03
N ASN A 160 1.72 -0.87 17.33
CA ASN A 160 0.87 -1.43 18.40
C ASN A 160 -0.57 -0.89 18.43
N ALA A 161 -0.82 0.21 17.75
CA ALA A 161 -2.16 0.77 17.58
C ALA A 161 -3.06 -0.17 16.74
N TRP A 162 -2.54 -0.88 15.75
CA TRP A 162 -3.34 -1.84 14.98
C TRP A 162 -3.50 -3.18 15.71
N SER A 163 -4.53 -3.95 15.32
CA SER A 163 -4.69 -5.35 15.76
C SER A 163 -3.51 -6.21 15.29
N LEU A 164 -3.29 -7.39 15.90
CA LEU A 164 -2.19 -8.27 15.51
C LEU A 164 -2.10 -8.57 14.00
N PRO A 165 -3.18 -8.99 13.32
CA PRO A 165 -3.14 -9.15 11.88
C PRO A 165 -3.00 -7.82 11.12
N GLY A 166 -3.55 -6.72 11.65
CA GLY A 166 -3.36 -5.39 11.08
C GLY A 166 -1.89 -4.97 11.08
N ARG A 167 -1.15 -5.26 12.16
CA ARG A 167 0.31 -5.03 12.25
C ARG A 167 1.06 -5.81 11.18
N CYS A 168 0.74 -7.10 11.04
CA CYS A 168 1.31 -7.95 10.01
C CYS A 168 1.04 -7.38 8.61
N PHE A 169 -0.20 -6.96 8.33
CA PHE A 169 -0.57 -6.34 7.06
C PHE A 169 0.26 -5.09 6.77
N ILE A 170 0.35 -4.17 7.74
CA ILE A 170 1.14 -2.94 7.62
C ILE A 170 2.61 -3.25 7.30
N VAL A 171 3.22 -4.19 8.02
CA VAL A 171 4.61 -4.60 7.78
C VAL A 171 4.79 -5.16 6.36
N LEU A 172 3.87 -6.01 5.91
CA LEU A 172 3.95 -6.59 4.57
C LEU A 172 3.71 -5.55 3.47
N GLU A 173 2.84 -4.57 3.68
CA GLU A 173 2.65 -3.44 2.76
C GLU A 173 3.88 -2.52 2.70
N GLU A 174 4.48 -2.16 3.84
CA GLU A 174 5.73 -1.38 3.87
C GLU A 174 6.86 -2.07 3.07
N LEU A 175 6.97 -3.40 3.20
CA LEU A 175 7.91 -4.20 2.40
C LEU A 175 7.54 -4.24 0.92
N ARG A 176 6.25 -4.40 0.59
CA ARG A 176 5.77 -4.44 -0.80
C ARG A 176 6.09 -3.16 -1.59
N TRP A 177 5.96 -2.01 -0.93
CA TRP A 177 6.21 -0.69 -1.54
C TRP A 177 7.68 -0.28 -1.58
N GLY A 178 8.57 -0.97 -0.85
CA GLY A 178 9.99 -0.66 -0.79
C GLY A 178 10.91 -1.69 -1.48
N ALA A 179 12.18 -1.68 -1.07
CA ALA A 179 13.26 -2.47 -1.65
C ALA A 179 13.01 -3.99 -1.62
N PHE A 180 12.36 -4.50 -0.57
CA PHE A 180 11.99 -5.92 -0.49
C PHE A 180 11.02 -6.30 -1.62
N GLY A 181 9.98 -5.50 -1.83
CA GLY A 181 9.06 -5.67 -2.94
C GLY A 181 9.73 -5.50 -4.30
N ASP A 182 10.68 -4.57 -4.41
CA ASP A 182 11.46 -4.38 -5.65
C ASP A 182 12.29 -5.62 -5.98
N ALA A 183 12.95 -6.22 -4.98
CA ALA A 183 13.63 -7.50 -5.15
C ALA A 183 12.69 -8.65 -5.51
N CYS A 184 11.45 -8.66 -4.99
CA CYS A 184 10.44 -9.64 -5.37
C CYS A 184 9.98 -9.49 -6.83
N ARG A 185 9.97 -8.27 -7.38
CA ARG A 185 9.56 -7.98 -8.76
C ARG A 185 10.68 -8.18 -9.78
N LEU A 186 11.91 -7.82 -9.41
CA LEU A 186 13.06 -7.74 -10.32
C LEU A 186 14.09 -8.87 -10.12
N GLY A 187 13.99 -9.61 -9.02
CA GLY A 187 14.91 -10.71 -8.69
C GLY A 187 14.63 -12.00 -9.44
N SER A 188 15.58 -12.94 -9.40
CA SER A 188 15.38 -14.27 -9.98
C SER A 188 14.36 -15.08 -9.16
N PRO A 189 13.61 -16.02 -9.78
CA PRO A 189 12.60 -16.81 -9.07
C PRO A 189 13.13 -17.54 -7.82
N GLN A 190 14.36 -18.05 -7.88
CA GLN A 190 15.00 -18.73 -6.74
C GLN A 190 15.28 -17.75 -5.59
N ALA A 191 15.76 -16.55 -5.92
CA ALA A 191 16.04 -15.50 -4.96
C ALA A 191 14.75 -14.98 -4.30
N VAL A 192 13.69 -14.80 -5.08
CA VAL A 192 12.36 -14.42 -4.59
C VAL A 192 11.78 -15.50 -3.66
N ALA A 193 11.92 -16.78 -4.01
CA ALA A 193 11.45 -17.87 -3.15
C ALA A 193 12.14 -17.87 -1.78
N LEU A 194 13.45 -17.59 -1.72
CA LEU A 194 14.20 -17.47 -0.47
C LEU A 194 13.74 -16.26 0.36
N LEU A 195 13.59 -15.09 -0.26
CA LEU A 195 13.10 -13.88 0.40
C LEU A 195 11.71 -14.08 1.00
N LEU A 196 10.78 -14.64 0.23
CA LEU A 196 9.42 -14.92 0.70
C LEU A 196 9.40 -16.04 1.74
N GLY A 197 10.34 -16.98 1.70
CA GLY A 197 10.52 -18.01 2.72
C GLY A 197 10.90 -17.39 4.08
N ASP A 198 11.95 -16.57 4.10
CA ASP A 198 12.40 -15.85 5.31
C ASP A 198 11.32 -14.93 5.87
N LEU A 199 10.64 -14.18 4.99
CA LEU A 199 9.55 -13.30 5.39
C LEU A 199 8.40 -14.05 6.09
N ARG A 200 8.02 -15.23 5.56
CA ARG A 200 6.99 -16.07 6.19
C ARG A 200 7.42 -16.53 7.58
N VAL A 201 8.67 -16.94 7.75
CA VAL A 201 9.21 -17.37 9.06
C VAL A 201 9.17 -16.21 10.05
N LYS A 202 9.69 -15.04 9.69
CA LYS A 202 9.70 -13.84 10.54
C LYS A 202 8.30 -13.39 10.94
N ALA A 203 7.38 -13.25 9.98
CA ALA A 203 6.01 -12.84 10.24
C ALA A 203 5.26 -13.86 11.14
N THR A 204 5.47 -15.15 10.87
CA THR A 204 4.90 -16.24 11.68
C THR A 204 5.38 -16.17 13.13
N GLN A 205 6.69 -16.05 13.33
CA GLN A 205 7.29 -16.02 14.65
C GLN A 205 6.77 -14.83 15.46
N HIS A 206 6.75 -13.64 14.86
CA HIS A 206 6.26 -12.45 15.54
C HIS A 206 4.79 -12.49 15.92
N LEU A 207 3.93 -13.04 15.05
CA LEU A 207 2.51 -13.25 15.40
C LEU A 207 2.34 -14.26 16.53
N ALA A 208 3.10 -15.35 16.51
CA ALA A 208 3.06 -16.40 17.52
C ALA A 208 3.49 -15.88 18.90
N GLU A 209 4.61 -15.14 18.95
CA GLU A 209 5.09 -14.45 20.15
C GLU A 209 4.06 -13.46 20.69
N SER A 210 3.40 -12.71 19.80
CA SER A 210 2.41 -11.69 20.19
C SER A 210 1.17 -12.23 20.89
N ILE A 211 0.84 -13.52 20.71
CA ILE A 211 -0.26 -14.21 21.39
C ILE A 211 0.24 -15.25 22.42
N ASN A 212 1.56 -15.29 22.66
CA ASN A 212 2.22 -16.24 23.55
C ASN A 212 1.85 -17.70 23.25
N ALA A 213 1.93 -18.09 21.98
CA ALA A 213 1.64 -19.45 21.54
C ALA A 213 2.69 -19.97 20.56
N ALA A 214 2.72 -21.29 20.34
CA ALA A 214 3.55 -21.86 19.29
C ALA A 214 3.02 -21.44 17.90
N PRO A 215 3.89 -21.34 16.88
CA PRO A 215 3.51 -20.99 15.50
C PRO A 215 2.35 -21.80 14.89
N THR A 216 2.18 -23.04 15.34
CA THR A 216 1.17 -24.00 14.86
C THR A 216 -0.07 -24.08 15.75
N THR A 217 -0.06 -23.47 16.94
CA THR A 217 -1.21 -23.43 17.84
C THR A 217 -2.35 -22.65 17.20
N ARG A 218 -3.54 -23.25 17.19
CA ARG A 218 -4.71 -22.69 16.51
C ARG A 218 -5.57 -21.87 17.47
N HIS A 219 -5.96 -20.69 17.03
CA HIS A 219 -6.84 -19.78 17.73
C HIS A 219 -8.02 -19.41 16.84
N TYR A 220 -9.18 -19.17 17.43
CA TYR A 220 -10.31 -18.66 16.66
C TYR A 220 -9.98 -17.29 16.08
N TYR A 221 -10.49 -17.00 14.87
CA TYR A 221 -10.16 -15.77 14.17
C TYR A 221 -10.43 -14.52 15.02
N HIS A 222 -11.52 -14.47 15.79
CA HIS A 222 -11.84 -13.32 16.64
C HIS A 222 -10.76 -13.03 17.71
N GLN A 223 -9.99 -14.04 18.15
CA GLN A 223 -8.89 -13.84 19.11
C GLN A 223 -7.74 -13.07 18.46
N TRP A 224 -7.43 -13.35 17.19
CA TRP A 224 -6.45 -12.57 16.42
C TRP A 224 -6.89 -11.11 16.23
N PHE A 225 -8.21 -10.88 16.15
CA PHE A 225 -8.80 -9.57 15.85
C PHE A 225 -9.25 -8.80 17.08
N ALA A 226 -9.07 -9.36 18.27
CA ALA A 226 -9.37 -8.69 19.53
C ALA A 226 -8.68 -7.31 19.54
N SER A 227 -9.43 -6.30 19.96
CA SER A 227 -8.99 -4.91 19.87
C SER A 227 -7.68 -4.70 20.63
N SER A 228 -6.80 -3.87 20.09
CA SER A 228 -5.62 -3.42 20.84
C SER A 228 -6.09 -2.78 22.15
N THR A 229 -5.37 -3.00 23.24
CA THR A 229 -5.61 -2.35 24.53
C THR A 229 -5.37 -0.84 24.46
N VAL A 230 -4.77 -0.36 23.37
CA VAL A 230 -4.59 1.05 23.05
C VAL A 230 -5.89 1.58 22.43
N SER A 231 -6.49 2.59 23.07
CA SER A 231 -7.56 3.40 22.47
C SER A 231 -7.06 4.01 21.16
N THR A 232 -7.43 3.39 20.04
CA THR A 232 -7.12 3.91 18.71
C THR A 232 -8.35 4.62 18.17
N GLY A 233 -8.22 5.92 17.89
CA GLY A 233 -9.21 6.65 17.12
C GLY A 233 -9.43 6.03 15.72
N GLY A 234 -10.53 6.40 15.07
CA GLY A 234 -10.93 5.90 13.75
C GLY A 234 -9.82 5.98 12.69
N ASP A 235 -8.94 6.98 12.78
CA ASP A 235 -7.84 7.20 11.83
C ASP A 235 -6.94 5.97 11.59
N HIS A 236 -6.69 5.11 12.59
CA HIS A 236 -5.89 3.88 12.37
C HIS A 236 -6.65 2.84 11.54
N ALA A 237 -7.95 2.70 11.78
CA ALA A 237 -8.81 1.81 11.00
C ALA A 237 -8.97 2.35 9.57
N ASP A 238 -9.10 3.67 9.42
CA ASP A 238 -9.19 4.31 8.11
C ASP A 238 -7.91 4.14 7.29
N PHE A 239 -6.73 4.32 7.90
CA PHE A 239 -5.46 4.02 7.25
C PHE A 239 -5.36 2.56 6.81
N LEU A 240 -5.73 1.62 7.68
CA LEU A 240 -5.67 0.21 7.38
C LEU A 240 -6.61 -0.15 6.21
N SER A 241 -7.83 0.38 6.23
CA SER A 241 -8.83 0.22 5.17
C SER A 241 -8.34 0.79 3.84
N TRP A 242 -7.74 1.99 3.86
CA TRP A 242 -7.20 2.64 2.67
C TRP A 242 -6.01 1.88 2.06
N LEU A 243 -5.04 1.46 2.89
CA LEU A 243 -3.91 0.63 2.44
C LEU A 243 -4.39 -0.70 1.87
N GLY A 244 -5.45 -1.27 2.44
CA GLY A 244 -6.11 -2.49 1.98
C GLY A 244 -7.12 -2.31 0.85
N LYS A 245 -7.29 -1.11 0.26
CA LYS A 245 -8.29 -0.84 -0.79
C LYS A 245 -8.15 -1.76 -2.01
N TRP A 246 -6.96 -2.27 -2.28
CA TRP A 246 -6.70 -3.16 -3.41
C TRP A 246 -7.17 -4.61 -3.20
N THR A 247 -7.47 -4.99 -1.95
CA THR A 247 -7.91 -6.36 -1.61
C THR A 247 -9.37 -6.57 -1.98
N THR A 248 -9.75 -7.82 -2.28
CA THR A 248 -11.15 -8.22 -2.46
C THR A 248 -11.44 -9.51 -1.69
N ALA A 249 -12.69 -9.70 -1.26
CA ALA A 249 -13.09 -10.85 -0.45
C ALA A 249 -12.90 -12.21 -1.17
N ASP A 250 -12.89 -12.23 -2.50
CA ASP A 250 -12.71 -13.41 -3.34
C ASP A 250 -11.23 -13.72 -3.61
N LYS A 251 -10.40 -12.70 -3.88
CA LYS A 251 -8.99 -12.90 -4.26
C LYS A 251 -8.03 -12.83 -3.09
N GLN A 252 -8.32 -12.00 -2.09
CA GLN A 252 -7.51 -11.82 -0.89
C GLN A 252 -8.38 -11.87 0.37
N PRO A 253 -9.04 -13.01 0.64
CA PRO A 253 -10.00 -13.12 1.74
C PRO A 253 -9.39 -12.82 3.12
N VAL A 254 -8.11 -13.14 3.35
CA VAL A 254 -7.46 -12.88 4.63
C VAL A 254 -7.19 -11.39 4.78
N CYS A 255 -6.45 -10.77 3.85
CA CYS A 255 -6.13 -9.34 3.90
C CYS A 255 -7.39 -8.48 3.87
N TRP A 256 -8.40 -8.82 3.06
CA TRP A 256 -9.70 -8.16 3.05
C TRP A 256 -10.34 -8.16 4.45
N SER A 257 -10.38 -9.32 5.11
CA SER A 257 -10.97 -9.44 6.44
C SER A 257 -10.20 -8.62 7.47
N VAL A 258 -8.88 -8.50 7.31
CA VAL A 258 -8.00 -7.70 8.17
C VAL A 258 -8.22 -6.21 8.00
N THR A 259 -8.34 -5.73 6.76
CA THR A 259 -8.35 -4.29 6.47
C THR A 259 -9.75 -3.70 6.39
N GLN A 260 -10.74 -4.46 5.93
CA GLN A 260 -12.12 -4.03 5.75
C GLN A 260 -12.97 -4.42 6.96
N ARG A 261 -12.57 -4.02 8.18
CA ARG A 261 -13.22 -4.44 9.44
C ARG A 261 -14.68 -3.99 9.61
N TRP A 262 -15.11 -3.05 8.77
CA TRP A 262 -16.49 -2.58 8.69
C TRP A 262 -17.38 -3.49 7.83
N GLN A 263 -16.78 -4.45 7.12
CA GLN A 263 -17.45 -5.49 6.35
C GLN A 263 -17.49 -6.82 7.10
N THR A 264 -18.35 -7.71 6.63
CA THR A 264 -18.35 -9.11 7.06
C THR A 264 -17.03 -9.78 6.65
N VAL A 265 -16.50 -10.59 7.55
CA VAL A 265 -15.33 -11.45 7.31
C VAL A 265 -15.57 -12.32 6.06
N ALA A 266 -14.60 -12.32 5.15
CA ALA A 266 -14.68 -13.06 3.89
C ALA A 266 -14.84 -14.57 4.13
N LEU A 267 -15.49 -15.26 3.20
CA LEU A 267 -15.69 -16.71 3.28
C LEU A 267 -14.37 -17.49 3.29
N GLY A 268 -13.35 -16.98 2.57
CA GLY A 268 -12.02 -17.60 2.53
C GLY A 268 -11.18 -17.39 3.80
N MET A 269 -11.64 -16.57 4.76
CA MET A 269 -10.91 -16.34 6.01
C MET A 269 -11.01 -17.57 6.93
N PRO A 270 -9.89 -18.17 7.36
CA PRO A 270 -9.91 -19.29 8.28
C PRO A 270 -10.58 -18.92 9.62
N ARG A 271 -11.60 -19.68 10.02
CA ARG A 271 -12.29 -19.46 11.32
C ARG A 271 -11.45 -19.89 12.53
N LEU A 272 -10.55 -20.84 12.31
CA LEU A 272 -9.59 -21.35 13.29
C LEU A 272 -8.23 -21.44 12.58
N CYS A 273 -7.25 -20.63 13.01
CA CYS A 273 -5.94 -20.56 12.39
C CYS A 273 -4.82 -20.32 13.40
N SER A 274 -3.63 -20.76 13.01
CA SER A 274 -2.39 -20.47 13.71
C SER A 274 -1.68 -19.25 13.11
N ALA A 275 -0.67 -18.75 13.82
CA ALA A 275 0.21 -17.68 13.31
C ALA A 275 0.79 -18.04 11.94
N GLN A 276 1.26 -19.29 11.78
CA GLN A 276 1.81 -19.79 10.52
C GLN A 276 0.80 -19.75 9.38
N ARG A 277 -0.45 -20.17 9.63
CA ARG A 277 -1.49 -20.16 8.60
C ARG A 277 -1.87 -18.73 8.22
N LEU A 278 -1.94 -17.83 9.21
CA LEU A 278 -2.33 -16.44 9.01
C LEU A 278 -1.24 -15.65 8.26
N ALA A 279 0.00 -15.67 8.73
CA ALA A 279 1.12 -15.01 8.06
C ALA A 279 1.36 -15.59 6.65
N GLY A 280 1.33 -16.91 6.51
CA GLY A 280 1.52 -17.58 5.23
C GLY A 280 0.52 -17.09 4.18
N ALA A 281 -0.77 -17.06 4.53
CA ALA A 281 -1.81 -16.56 3.64
C ALA A 281 -1.63 -15.08 3.29
N MET A 282 -1.29 -14.22 4.25
CA MET A 282 -1.09 -12.79 3.97
C MET A 282 0.13 -12.54 3.07
N VAL A 283 1.25 -13.25 3.28
CA VAL A 283 2.42 -13.13 2.39
C VAL A 283 2.06 -13.57 0.98
N GLU A 284 1.33 -14.68 0.84
CA GLU A 284 0.87 -15.16 -0.47
C GLU A 284 -0.07 -14.14 -1.14
N GLU A 285 -1.08 -13.64 -0.44
CA GLU A 285 -2.03 -12.67 -0.98
C GLU A 285 -1.38 -11.33 -1.39
N ILE A 286 -0.39 -10.85 -0.64
CA ILE A 286 0.25 -9.54 -0.88
C ILE A 286 1.30 -9.60 -2.00
N PHE A 287 2.11 -10.66 -2.05
CA PHE A 287 3.24 -10.74 -2.97
C PHE A 287 2.93 -11.51 -4.26
N SER A 288 1.85 -12.31 -4.32
CA SER A 288 1.48 -13.01 -5.56
C SER A 288 0.72 -12.12 -6.56
N VAL A 289 0.14 -11.01 -6.12
CA VAL A 289 -0.63 -10.07 -6.97
C VAL A 289 0.23 -9.38 -8.02
N ASN A 290 1.54 -9.32 -7.79
CA ASN A 290 2.49 -8.64 -8.67
C ASN A 290 3.36 -9.63 -9.50
N LEU A 291 3.09 -10.94 -9.45
CA LEU A 291 3.87 -11.98 -10.15
C LEU A 291 3.25 -12.41 -11.49
N VAL A 292 2.45 -11.55 -12.12
CA VAL A 292 1.84 -11.79 -13.44
C VAL A 292 2.40 -10.83 -14.48
#